data_AF-A0A834C811-F1
#
_entry.id   AF-A0A834C811-F1
#
_cell.length_a   1.000
_cell.length_b   1.000
_cell.length_c   1.000
_cell.angle_alpha   90.00
_cell.angle_beta   90.00
_cell.angle_gamma   90.00
#
_symmetry.space_group_name_H-M   'P 1'
#
loop_
_entity.id
_entity.type
_entity.pdbx_description
1 polymer ?
#
loop_
_entity_poly.entity_id
_entity_poly.type
_entity_poly.pdbx_seq_one_letter_code
_entity_poly.pdbx_strand_id
1 'polypeptide(L)'
;MSTAYRNRIQEFKAALSEKHINLETLRELCFNGIPFEGGIRALCWKILLNYLPLDQTLWESFLKKQRDLYSQFLKEMIIQPGIAKANLGLSREDVTMEDHPLNPNPDSRWNTYFKDNEILLQIDKDVRRLYPDMAFFQRPTEYPSQLILDPQNDYETLRRRVEQTTLKAQTVNRNRSGVTNVSSPGKALNLYPSNEYEVLPSGSEAHWEVVERILFIYAKLNPGIAYVQGMNEIVGPIYYTFVTDPNTEWKEHAEADTFFCFTNLMSENRDNFIKSLDDSQCGITYKMESCLLHAPGQRPSALPQAGGAEHQASVLHLPLAHPAALAGVPAARRHPHLGHAVL
;
A
#
# COMPACT_ATOMS: atom_id res chain seq x y z
N MET A 1 -34.28 13.02 -4.84
CA MET A 1 -33.11 13.60 -5.55
C MET A 1 -33.55 14.83 -6.33
N SER A 2 -32.94 16.01 -6.12
CA SER A 2 -33.37 17.27 -6.76
C SER A 2 -33.09 17.27 -8.27
N THR A 3 -33.80 18.12 -9.02
CA THR A 3 -33.59 18.28 -10.48
C THR A 3 -32.18 18.81 -10.78
N ALA A 4 -31.69 19.77 -10.00
CA ALA A 4 -30.34 20.30 -10.12
C ALA A 4 -29.26 19.20 -9.95
N TYR A 5 -29.45 18.30 -8.98
CA TYR A 5 -28.51 17.20 -8.76
C TYR A 5 -28.52 16.18 -9.92
N ARG A 6 -29.70 15.89 -10.48
CA ARG A 6 -29.82 15.04 -11.67
C ARG A 6 -29.13 15.64 -12.89
N ASN A 7 -29.25 16.95 -13.08
CA ASN A 7 -28.55 17.66 -14.17
C ASN A 7 -27.03 17.58 -13.97
N ARG A 8 -26.54 17.81 -12.74
CA ARG A 8 -25.11 17.65 -12.40
C ARG A 8 -24.59 16.26 -12.75
N ILE A 9 -25.32 15.19 -12.42
CA ILE A 9 -24.96 13.82 -12.82
C ILE A 9 -24.84 13.69 -14.34
N GLN A 10 -25.73 14.31 -15.12
CA GLN A 10 -25.66 14.25 -16.58
C GLN A 10 -24.46 15.01 -17.14
N GLU A 11 -24.11 16.16 -16.57
CA GLU A 11 -22.89 16.91 -16.96
C GLU A 11 -21.64 16.06 -16.80
N PHE A 12 -21.49 15.38 -15.66
CA PHE A 12 -20.39 14.45 -15.44
C PHE A 12 -20.40 13.30 -16.45
N LYS A 13 -21.56 12.68 -16.70
CA LYS A 13 -21.67 11.59 -17.67
C LYS A 13 -21.32 12.03 -19.08
N ALA A 14 -21.70 13.24 -19.48
CA ALA A 14 -21.35 13.80 -20.78
C ALA A 14 -19.83 13.97 -20.91
N ALA A 15 -19.19 14.66 -19.96
CA ALA A 15 -17.74 14.87 -19.95
C ALA A 15 -16.95 13.55 -19.90
N LEU A 16 -17.43 12.55 -19.14
CA LEU A 16 -16.80 11.23 -19.01
C LEU A 16 -17.13 10.29 -20.17
N SER A 17 -17.98 10.67 -21.13
CA SER A 17 -18.30 9.86 -22.31
C SER A 17 -17.48 10.24 -23.54
N GLU A 18 -16.73 11.33 -23.47
CA GLU A 18 -15.88 11.80 -24.57
C GLU A 18 -14.73 10.83 -24.82
N LYS A 19 -14.49 10.48 -26.09
CA LYS A 19 -13.39 9.58 -26.48
C LYS A 19 -12.04 10.01 -25.90
N HIS A 20 -11.79 11.32 -25.89
CA HIS A 20 -10.66 11.93 -25.23
C HIS A 20 -11.17 12.93 -24.19
N ILE A 21 -10.97 12.61 -22.91
CA ILE A 21 -11.53 13.39 -21.80
C ILE A 21 -10.77 14.72 -21.68
N ASN A 22 -11.51 15.83 -21.66
CA ASN A 22 -10.95 17.13 -21.35
C ASN A 22 -10.70 17.27 -19.82
N LEU A 23 -9.43 17.29 -19.43
CA LEU A 23 -9.02 17.35 -18.03
C LEU A 23 -9.35 18.70 -17.36
N GLU A 24 -9.33 19.81 -18.11
CA GLU A 24 -9.65 21.14 -17.60
C GLU A 24 -11.14 21.21 -17.21
N THR A 25 -12.02 20.85 -18.14
CA THR A 25 -13.46 20.76 -17.89
C THR A 25 -13.78 19.82 -16.73
N LEU A 26 -13.11 18.65 -16.68
CA LEU A 26 -13.33 17.68 -15.61
C LEU A 26 -12.94 18.26 -14.24
N ARG A 27 -11.81 18.97 -14.16
CA ARG A 27 -11.35 19.62 -12.91
C ARG A 27 -12.33 20.69 -12.44
N GLU A 28 -12.84 21.52 -13.33
CA GLU A 28 -13.85 22.54 -13.01
C GLU A 28 -15.13 21.92 -12.46
N LEU A 29 -15.61 20.84 -13.09
CA LEU A 29 -16.78 20.10 -12.60
C LEU A 29 -16.53 19.51 -11.21
N CYS A 30 -15.37 18.91 -11.01
CA CYS A 30 -14.98 18.26 -9.75
C CYS A 30 -14.74 19.26 -8.60
N PHE A 31 -14.38 20.51 -8.90
CA PHE A 31 -14.04 21.52 -7.88
C PHE A 31 -15.15 21.73 -6.84
N ASN A 32 -16.41 21.69 -7.29
CA ASN A 32 -17.59 21.83 -6.42
C ASN A 32 -18.11 20.50 -5.86
N GLY A 33 -17.27 19.45 -5.88
CA GLY A 33 -17.60 18.12 -5.37
C GLY A 33 -18.19 17.18 -6.42
N ILE A 34 -17.92 15.89 -6.26
CA ILE A 34 -18.27 14.85 -7.23
C ILE A 34 -19.46 14.05 -6.72
N PRO A 35 -20.53 13.84 -7.52
CA PRO A 35 -21.66 12.99 -7.16
C PRO A 35 -21.22 11.58 -6.73
N PHE A 36 -21.93 11.00 -5.76
CA PHE A 36 -21.60 9.66 -5.26
C PHE A 36 -22.16 8.55 -6.16
N GLU A 37 -23.26 8.81 -6.86
CA GLU A 37 -24.00 7.81 -7.60
C GLU A 37 -23.33 7.43 -8.92
N GLY A 38 -23.55 6.18 -9.34
CA GLY A 38 -23.17 5.72 -10.67
C GLY A 38 -21.67 5.55 -10.90
N GLY A 39 -20.86 5.44 -9.84
CA GLY A 39 -19.40 5.23 -9.96
C GLY A 39 -18.64 6.46 -10.46
N ILE A 40 -19.32 7.61 -10.59
CA ILE A 40 -18.73 8.84 -11.15
C ILE A 40 -17.51 9.26 -10.33
N ARG A 41 -17.60 9.23 -8.99
CA ARG A 41 -16.48 9.59 -8.11
C ARG A 41 -15.26 8.71 -8.32
N ALA A 42 -15.44 7.39 -8.40
CA ALA A 42 -14.36 6.46 -8.63
C ALA A 42 -13.66 6.73 -9.97
N LEU A 43 -14.45 6.92 -11.04
CA LEU A 43 -13.89 7.19 -12.36
C LEU A 43 -13.14 8.54 -12.42
N CYS A 44 -13.73 9.60 -11.86
CA CYS A 44 -13.08 10.90 -11.76
C CYS A 44 -11.77 10.82 -10.99
N TRP A 45 -11.72 10.09 -9.86
CA TRP A 45 -10.51 9.95 -9.07
C TRP A 45 -9.43 9.17 -9.82
N LYS A 46 -9.78 8.12 -10.56
CA LYS A 46 -8.81 7.38 -11.40
C LYS A 46 -8.18 8.27 -12.47
N ILE A 47 -8.92 9.22 -13.03
CA ILE A 47 -8.39 10.19 -14.01
C ILE A 47 -7.56 11.28 -13.31
N LEU A 48 -8.10 11.89 -12.24
CA LEU A 48 -7.46 13.01 -11.55
C LEU A 48 -6.17 12.61 -10.80
N LEU A 49 -6.08 11.36 -10.34
CA LEU A 49 -4.88 10.77 -9.74
C LEU A 49 -3.92 10.19 -10.79
N ASN A 50 -4.06 10.62 -12.06
CA ASN A 50 -3.18 10.26 -13.17
C ASN A 50 -3.05 8.74 -13.42
N TYR A 51 -4.07 7.95 -13.05
CA TYR A 51 -4.07 6.50 -13.27
C TYR A 51 -4.61 6.14 -14.65
N LEU A 52 -5.83 6.57 -14.99
CA LEU A 52 -6.40 6.30 -16.32
C LEU A 52 -5.90 7.32 -17.35
N PRO A 53 -5.50 6.88 -18.57
CA PRO A 53 -5.17 7.81 -19.64
C PRO A 53 -6.41 8.58 -20.10
N LEU A 54 -6.22 9.78 -20.67
CA LEU A 54 -7.34 10.62 -21.13
C LEU A 54 -8.07 10.04 -22.35
N ASP A 55 -7.39 9.21 -23.14
CA ASP A 55 -7.99 8.46 -24.25
C ASP A 55 -8.63 7.16 -23.74
N GLN A 56 -9.97 7.10 -23.81
CA GLN A 56 -10.74 5.96 -23.34
C GLN A 56 -10.49 4.68 -24.14
N THR A 57 -10.05 4.79 -25.39
CA THR A 57 -9.81 3.61 -26.23
C THR A 57 -8.65 2.76 -25.72
N LEU A 58 -7.78 3.33 -24.88
CA LEU A 58 -6.63 2.64 -24.29
C LEU A 58 -6.97 1.93 -22.98
N TRP A 59 -8.13 2.22 -22.36
CA TRP A 59 -8.44 1.82 -20.99
C TRP A 59 -8.39 0.32 -20.77
N GLU A 60 -9.04 -0.46 -21.64
CA GLU A 60 -9.10 -1.92 -21.48
C GLU A 60 -7.69 -2.54 -21.48
N SER A 61 -6.86 -2.18 -22.47
CA SER A 61 -5.49 -2.68 -22.58
C SER A 61 -4.59 -2.22 -21.42
N PHE A 62 -4.79 -0.97 -20.99
CA PHE A 62 -4.01 -0.36 -19.92
C PHE A 62 -4.35 -0.97 -18.56
N LEU A 63 -5.63 -1.05 -18.22
CA LEU A 63 -6.12 -1.64 -16.97
C LEU A 63 -5.67 -3.08 -16.84
N LYS A 64 -5.80 -3.88 -17.91
CA LYS A 64 -5.31 -5.26 -17.92
C LYS A 64 -3.82 -5.31 -17.56
N LYS A 65 -2.98 -4.52 -18.25
CA LYS A 65 -1.54 -4.48 -17.99
C LYS A 65 -1.22 -4.08 -16.53
N GLN A 66 -1.90 -3.07 -15.99
CA GLN A 66 -1.68 -2.61 -14.62
C GLN A 66 -2.11 -3.67 -13.59
N ARG A 67 -3.28 -4.28 -13.77
CA ARG A 67 -3.80 -5.33 -12.87
C ARG A 67 -2.95 -6.59 -12.91
N ASP A 68 -2.44 -6.97 -14.08
CA ASP A 68 -1.47 -8.06 -14.25
C ASP A 68 -0.15 -7.75 -13.53
N LEU A 69 0.34 -6.51 -13.63
CA LEU A 69 1.56 -6.07 -12.96
C LEU A 69 1.40 -6.09 -11.43
N TYR A 70 0.28 -5.58 -10.92
CA TYR A 70 0.00 -5.67 -9.48
C TYR A 70 -0.05 -7.13 -8.99
N SER A 71 -0.66 -8.01 -9.78
CA SER A 71 -0.69 -9.44 -9.49
C SER A 71 0.70 -10.08 -9.47
N GLN A 72 1.66 -9.56 -10.25
CA GLN A 72 3.07 -9.99 -10.18
C GLN A 72 3.73 -9.50 -8.89
N PHE A 73 3.49 -8.25 -8.47
CA PHE A 73 4.01 -7.75 -7.19
C PHE A 73 3.50 -8.57 -6.00
N LEU A 74 2.23 -8.97 -6.01
CA LEU A 74 1.68 -9.86 -4.99
C LEU A 74 2.49 -11.16 -4.88
N LYS A 75 2.77 -11.79 -6.02
CA LYS A 75 3.54 -13.03 -6.05
C LYS A 75 4.99 -12.82 -5.59
N GLU A 76 5.65 -11.77 -6.05
CA GLU A 76 7.08 -11.60 -5.75
C GLU A 76 7.35 -11.09 -4.32
N MET A 77 6.45 -10.29 -3.75
CA MET A 77 6.73 -9.53 -2.53
C MET A 77 6.08 -10.07 -1.27
N ILE A 78 4.96 -10.79 -1.41
CA ILE A 78 4.20 -11.36 -0.29
C ILE A 78 4.63 -12.82 -0.04
N ILE A 79 5.08 -13.53 -1.07
CA ILE A 79 5.53 -14.93 -0.96
C ILE A 79 6.91 -14.99 -0.28
N GLN A 80 7.01 -15.81 0.77
CA GLN A 80 8.23 -15.95 1.55
C GLN A 80 9.33 -16.75 0.82
N PRO A 81 10.61 -16.36 0.97
CA PRO A 81 11.73 -17.22 0.63
C PRO A 81 11.87 -18.36 1.67
N GLY A 82 11.33 -19.54 1.36
CA GLY A 82 11.74 -20.79 2.01
C GLY A 82 10.66 -21.62 2.72
N ILE A 83 9.49 -21.08 3.04
CA ILE A 83 8.43 -21.88 3.70
C ILE A 83 7.71 -22.82 2.72
N ALA A 84 7.57 -22.44 1.45
CA ALA A 84 6.97 -23.32 0.43
C ALA A 84 7.67 -24.68 0.33
N LYS A 85 8.97 -24.76 0.64
CA LYS A 85 9.71 -26.03 0.67
C LYS A 85 9.48 -26.85 1.94
N ALA A 86 9.25 -26.19 3.08
CA ALA A 86 9.12 -26.86 4.38
C ALA A 86 7.77 -27.58 4.57
N ASN A 87 6.69 -27.06 3.97
CA ASN A 87 5.36 -27.67 4.06
C ASN A 87 5.16 -28.89 3.14
N LEU A 88 5.98 -29.02 2.08
CA LEU A 88 5.94 -30.14 1.13
C LEU A 88 6.54 -31.45 1.65
N GLY A 89 7.02 -31.50 2.91
CA GLY A 89 7.68 -32.69 3.47
C GLY A 89 9.00 -33.04 2.78
N LEU A 90 9.45 -32.21 1.82
CA LEU A 90 10.83 -32.18 1.39
C LEU A 90 11.65 -31.83 2.63
N SER A 91 12.77 -32.54 2.81
CA SER A 91 13.75 -32.24 3.86
C SER A 91 13.93 -30.73 3.97
N ARG A 92 14.33 -30.24 5.15
CA ARG A 92 15.07 -28.96 5.22
C ARG A 92 16.29 -29.12 4.32
N GLU A 93 16.11 -29.00 3.01
CA GLU A 93 17.14 -28.74 2.04
C GLU A 93 17.80 -27.53 2.61
N ASP A 94 19.03 -27.78 3.00
CA ASP A 94 19.74 -27.10 4.05
C ASP A 94 19.33 -25.63 4.16
N VAL A 95 19.27 -25.14 5.41
CA VAL A 95 19.85 -23.82 5.65
C VAL A 95 21.19 -23.88 4.94
N THR A 96 21.25 -23.44 3.68
CA THR A 96 22.51 -23.35 2.98
C THR A 96 23.33 -22.56 3.98
N MET A 97 24.51 -23.06 4.33
CA MET A 97 25.36 -22.42 5.36
C MET A 97 25.60 -20.92 5.07
N GLU A 98 25.15 -20.46 3.90
CA GLU A 98 25.15 -19.13 3.32
C GLU A 98 24.00 -18.20 3.79
N ASP A 99 22.77 -18.68 4.10
CA ASP A 99 21.67 -17.78 4.52
C ASP A 99 20.67 -18.37 5.54
N HIS A 100 20.62 -17.77 6.73
CA HIS A 100 19.83 -18.24 7.89
C HIS A 100 19.29 -17.08 8.75
N PRO A 101 18.32 -17.30 9.66
CA PRO A 101 17.70 -16.22 10.46
C PRO A 101 18.69 -15.32 11.22
N LEU A 102 19.79 -15.90 11.69
CA LEU A 102 20.82 -15.17 12.43
C LEU A 102 21.95 -14.63 11.53
N ASN A 103 21.78 -14.60 10.22
CA ASN A 103 22.87 -14.27 9.29
C ASN A 103 23.18 -12.77 9.40
N PRO A 104 24.41 -12.38 9.79
CA PRO A 104 24.76 -10.98 9.96
C PRO A 104 24.92 -10.24 8.63
N ASN A 105 24.94 -10.95 7.49
CA ASN A 105 25.07 -10.35 6.17
C ASN A 105 23.90 -9.36 5.92
N PRO A 106 24.18 -8.08 5.59
CA PRO A 106 23.15 -7.11 5.21
C PRO A 106 22.27 -7.56 4.03
N ASP A 107 22.82 -8.36 3.12
CA ASP A 107 22.13 -8.87 1.92
C ASP A 107 21.39 -10.19 2.17
N SER A 108 21.34 -10.66 3.43
CA SER A 108 20.58 -11.84 3.83
C SER A 108 19.09 -11.66 3.57
N ARG A 109 18.44 -12.71 3.01
CA ARG A 109 16.98 -12.70 2.83
C ARG A 109 16.26 -12.66 4.17
N TRP A 110 16.85 -13.22 5.23
CA TRP A 110 16.33 -13.16 6.58
C TRP A 110 16.43 -11.76 7.19
N ASN A 111 17.52 -11.04 6.95
CA ASN A 111 17.65 -9.65 7.40
C ASN A 111 16.57 -8.77 6.75
N THR A 112 16.38 -8.90 5.43
CA THR A 112 15.27 -8.24 4.71
C THR A 112 13.90 -8.68 5.24
N TYR A 113 13.70 -9.96 5.52
CA TYR A 113 12.46 -10.48 6.09
C TYR A 113 12.12 -9.85 7.45
N PHE A 114 13.10 -9.70 8.34
CA PHE A 114 12.89 -9.07 9.64
C PHE A 114 12.61 -7.56 9.52
N LYS A 115 13.31 -6.86 8.63
CA LYS A 115 13.00 -5.44 8.31
C LYS A 115 11.60 -5.28 7.74
N ASP A 116 11.21 -6.16 6.82
CA ASP A 116 9.86 -6.20 6.27
C ASP A 116 8.81 -6.42 7.38
N ASN A 117 9.09 -7.29 8.36
CA ASN A 117 8.19 -7.52 9.50
C ASN A 117 8.04 -6.28 10.39
N GLU A 118 9.10 -5.51 10.61
CA GLU A 118 9.01 -4.26 11.38
C GLU A 118 8.10 -3.24 10.69
N ILE A 119 8.22 -3.11 9.37
CA ILE A 119 7.34 -2.26 8.55
C ILE A 119 5.90 -2.78 8.60
N LEU A 120 5.72 -4.09 8.39
CA LEU A 120 4.40 -4.73 8.40
C LEU A 120 3.69 -4.54 9.74
N LEU A 121 4.40 -4.66 10.87
CA LEU A 121 3.84 -4.43 12.21
C LEU A 121 3.39 -2.97 12.44
N GLN A 122 4.04 -1.99 11.81
CA GLN A 122 3.59 -0.60 11.87
C GLN A 122 2.31 -0.43 11.05
N ILE A 123 2.29 -0.97 9.83
CA ILE A 123 1.12 -0.94 8.95
C ILE A 123 -0.08 -1.60 9.64
N ASP A 124 0.06 -2.84 10.15
CA ASP A 124 -0.99 -3.60 10.82
C ASP A 124 -1.66 -2.78 11.94
N LYS A 125 -0.84 -2.15 12.81
CA LYS A 125 -1.34 -1.30 13.90
C LYS A 125 -2.18 -0.13 13.40
N ASP A 126 -1.80 0.48 12.29
CA ASP A 126 -2.44 1.68 11.78
C ASP A 126 -3.69 1.37 10.96
N VAL A 127 -3.68 0.33 10.14
CA VAL A 127 -4.86 -0.10 9.37
C VAL A 127 -5.96 -0.68 10.26
N ARG A 128 -5.60 -1.33 11.39
CA ARG A 128 -6.58 -1.79 12.40
C ARG A 128 -7.30 -0.64 13.12
N ARG A 129 -6.74 0.56 13.08
CA ARG A 129 -7.31 1.78 13.68
C ARG A 129 -7.86 2.73 12.62
N LEU A 130 -7.92 2.31 11.36
CA LEU A 130 -8.38 3.14 10.25
C LEU A 130 -9.90 3.31 10.30
N TYR A 131 -10.35 4.56 10.49
CA TYR A 131 -11.77 4.96 10.57
C TYR A 131 -12.62 4.05 11.47
N PRO A 132 -12.36 4.00 12.80
CA PRO A 132 -13.00 3.05 13.72
C PRO A 132 -14.51 3.25 13.85
N ASP A 133 -15.00 4.48 13.65
CA ASP A 133 -16.44 4.80 13.62
C ASP A 133 -17.15 4.23 12.38
N MET A 134 -16.37 3.76 11.39
CA MET A 134 -16.84 3.16 10.16
C MET A 134 -16.54 1.66 10.18
N ALA A 135 -17.54 0.85 10.53
CA ALA A 135 -17.43 -0.61 10.55
C ALA A 135 -17.01 -1.23 9.21
N PHE A 136 -17.04 -0.46 8.11
CA PHE A 136 -16.64 -0.87 6.77
C PHE A 136 -15.31 -1.62 6.75
N PHE A 137 -14.24 -1.07 7.33
CA PHE A 137 -12.90 -1.67 7.20
C PHE A 137 -12.77 -3.03 7.90
N GLN A 138 -13.64 -3.33 8.85
CA GLN A 138 -13.65 -4.59 9.60
C GLN A 138 -14.49 -5.68 8.94
N ARG A 139 -15.33 -5.31 7.99
CA ARG A 139 -16.20 -6.25 7.29
C ARG A 139 -15.41 -7.05 6.26
N PRO A 140 -15.88 -8.27 5.95
CA PRO A 140 -15.30 -9.06 4.88
C PRO A 140 -15.48 -8.35 3.53
N THR A 141 -14.43 -8.36 2.72
CA THR A 141 -14.50 -7.95 1.31
C THR A 141 -15.24 -8.99 0.48
N GLU A 142 -15.98 -8.54 -0.52
CA GLU A 142 -16.64 -9.42 -1.51
C GLU A 142 -15.62 -10.10 -2.44
N TYR A 143 -14.43 -9.50 -2.58
CA TYR A 143 -13.37 -9.94 -3.50
C TYR A 143 -12.08 -10.20 -2.72
N PRO A 144 -12.00 -11.29 -1.96
CA PRO A 144 -10.81 -11.61 -1.20
C PRO A 144 -9.71 -12.14 -2.13
N SER A 145 -8.44 -11.86 -1.82
CA SER A 145 -7.33 -12.28 -2.69
C SER A 145 -7.17 -13.80 -2.72
N GLN A 146 -7.60 -14.42 -3.83
CA GLN A 146 -7.52 -15.87 -4.02
C GLN A 146 -6.09 -16.40 -4.02
N LEU A 147 -5.13 -15.60 -4.49
CA LEU A 147 -3.73 -15.96 -4.43
C LEU A 147 -3.29 -16.25 -3.00
N ILE A 148 -3.81 -15.53 -2.01
CA ILE A 148 -3.36 -15.58 -0.62
C ILE A 148 -4.19 -16.57 0.22
N LEU A 149 -5.43 -16.83 -0.18
CA LEU A 149 -6.37 -17.66 0.58
C LEU A 149 -6.51 -19.11 0.08
N ASP A 150 -5.92 -19.46 -1.05
CA ASP A 150 -5.94 -20.82 -1.57
C ASP A 150 -5.29 -21.79 -0.55
N PRO A 151 -6.05 -22.76 0.01
CA PRO A 151 -5.51 -23.74 0.95
C PRO A 151 -4.43 -24.65 0.36
N GLN A 152 -4.35 -24.73 -0.97
CA GLN A 152 -3.31 -25.47 -1.69
C GLN A 152 -2.06 -24.62 -1.95
N ASN A 153 -2.13 -23.30 -1.78
CA ASN A 153 -0.97 -22.44 -1.88
C ASN A 153 -0.22 -22.44 -0.54
N ASP A 154 1.10 -22.66 -0.59
CA ASP A 154 2.00 -22.61 0.56
C ASP A 154 2.27 -21.19 1.10
N TYR A 155 1.36 -20.24 0.84
CA TYR A 155 1.57 -18.84 1.17
C TYR A 155 1.08 -18.52 2.57
N GLU A 156 1.91 -17.76 3.29
CA GLU A 156 1.54 -17.23 4.59
C GLU A 156 0.89 -15.86 4.40
N THR A 157 -0.34 -15.69 4.89
CA THR A 157 -1.01 -14.39 4.86
C THR A 157 -0.20 -13.35 5.66
N LEU A 158 -0.28 -12.07 5.29
CA LEU A 158 0.39 -11.00 6.05
C LEU A 158 -0.04 -11.00 7.52
N ARG A 159 -1.33 -11.26 7.79
CA ARG A 159 -1.86 -11.52 9.13
C ARG A 159 -1.07 -12.59 9.87
N ARG A 160 -0.82 -13.76 9.25
CA ARG A 160 -0.11 -14.86 9.90
C ARG A 160 1.38 -14.52 10.14
N ARG A 161 2.02 -13.72 9.27
CA ARG A 161 3.36 -13.13 9.54
C ARG A 161 3.36 -12.24 10.79
N VAL A 162 2.37 -11.35 10.93
CA VAL A 162 2.21 -10.48 12.10
C VAL A 162 2.00 -11.30 13.38
N GLU A 163 1.12 -12.31 13.34
CA GLU A 163 0.84 -13.19 14.48
C GLU A 163 2.10 -13.93 14.94
N GLN A 164 2.93 -14.43 14.02
CA GLN A 164 4.18 -15.12 14.36
C GLN A 164 5.26 -14.20 14.92
N THR A 165 5.26 -12.93 14.52
CA THR A 165 6.23 -11.94 15.00
C THR A 165 5.86 -11.45 16.42
N THR A 166 4.61 -11.59 16.82
CA THR A 166 4.12 -11.14 18.14
C THR A 166 4.32 -12.22 19.20
N LEU A 167 5.29 -12.02 20.09
CA LEU A 167 5.54 -12.94 21.21
C LEU A 167 4.40 -12.88 22.24
N LYS A 168 3.78 -14.03 22.53
CA LYS A 168 2.80 -14.16 23.61
C LYS A 168 3.52 -14.22 24.95
N ALA A 169 3.43 -13.15 25.73
CA ALA A 169 3.93 -13.15 27.10
C ALA A 169 3.03 -14.01 28.00
N GLN A 170 3.65 -14.85 28.83
CA GLN A 170 2.96 -15.63 29.86
C GLN A 170 3.64 -15.38 31.21
N THR A 171 2.84 -15.29 32.28
CA THR A 171 3.35 -15.17 33.63
C THR A 171 3.73 -16.55 34.16
N VAL A 172 5.00 -16.70 34.54
CA VAL A 172 5.52 -17.91 35.16
C VAL A 172 5.47 -17.74 36.67
N ASN A 173 4.66 -18.56 37.35
CA ASN A 173 4.56 -18.59 38.80
C ASN A 173 5.16 -19.89 39.34
N ARG A 174 6.03 -19.79 40.35
CA ARG A 174 6.65 -20.98 40.97
C ARG A 174 6.13 -21.12 42.39
N ASN A 175 5.50 -22.25 42.71
CA ASN A 175 4.98 -22.48 44.05
C ASN A 175 6.10 -22.91 45.01
N ARG A 176 5.83 -22.87 46.32
CA ARG A 176 6.81 -23.20 47.39
C ARG A 176 7.31 -24.65 47.33
N SER A 177 6.59 -25.54 46.64
CA SER A 177 7.01 -26.92 46.32
C SER A 177 7.90 -27.04 45.07
N GLY A 178 8.25 -25.92 44.43
CA GLY A 178 9.14 -25.88 43.27
C GLY A 178 8.46 -26.16 41.92
N VAL A 179 7.14 -26.35 41.89
CA VAL A 179 6.35 -26.55 40.67
C VAL A 179 6.17 -25.21 39.97
N THR A 180 6.47 -25.19 38.67
CA THR A 180 6.32 -24.04 37.80
C THR A 180 4.98 -24.11 37.08
N ASN A 181 4.11 -23.13 37.33
CA ASN A 181 2.85 -22.94 36.63
C ASN A 181 2.96 -21.77 35.66
N VAL A 182 2.49 -21.98 34.43
CA VAL A 182 2.40 -20.94 33.41
C VAL A 182 0.96 -20.45 33.36
N SER A 183 0.74 -19.16 33.57
CA SER A 183 -0.58 -18.52 33.51
C SER A 183 -0.51 -17.38 32.51
N SER A 184 -1.44 -17.33 31.56
CA SER A 184 -1.59 -16.15 30.70
C SER A 184 -1.89 -14.93 31.58
N PRO A 185 -1.28 -13.76 31.32
CA PRO A 185 -1.62 -12.55 32.06
C PRO A 185 -3.14 -12.35 31.98
N GLY A 186 -3.79 -12.27 33.14
CA GLY A 186 -5.21 -11.97 33.22
C GLY A 186 -5.50 -10.67 32.48
N LYS A 187 -6.70 -10.58 31.89
CA LYS A 187 -7.24 -9.54 30.99
C LYS A 187 -6.96 -8.05 31.33
N ALA A 188 -6.29 -7.72 32.42
CA ALA A 188 -6.18 -6.38 32.99
C ALA A 188 -4.86 -5.62 32.69
N LEU A 189 -3.86 -6.20 32.01
CA LEU A 189 -2.58 -5.49 31.72
C LEU A 189 -2.19 -5.43 30.24
N ASN A 190 -3.09 -5.80 29.32
CA ASN A 190 -2.90 -5.53 27.90
C ASN A 190 -3.13 -4.03 27.64
N LEU A 191 -2.06 -3.23 27.70
CA LEU A 191 -2.05 -1.81 27.29
C LEU A 191 -2.34 -1.59 25.80
N TYR A 192 -2.53 -2.67 25.04
CA TYR A 192 -3.19 -2.70 23.74
C TYR A 192 -4.17 -3.88 23.74
N PRO A 193 -5.49 -3.68 23.56
CA PRO A 193 -6.44 -4.77 23.41
C PRO A 193 -6.19 -5.46 22.06
N SER A 194 -5.25 -6.40 22.02
CA SER A 194 -4.89 -7.20 20.85
C SER A 194 -5.98 -8.21 20.44
N ASN A 195 -7.23 -8.04 20.88
CA ASN A 195 -8.28 -9.06 20.74
C ASN A 195 -9.71 -8.52 20.62
N GLU A 196 -9.91 -7.23 20.30
CA GLU A 196 -11.25 -6.65 20.13
C GLU A 196 -11.83 -6.78 18.71
N TYR A 197 -11.07 -7.35 17.78
CA TYR A 197 -11.51 -7.53 16.40
C TYR A 197 -11.72 -9.01 16.09
N GLU A 198 -12.93 -9.35 15.65
CA GLU A 198 -13.31 -10.71 15.33
C GLU A 198 -12.45 -11.24 14.18
N VAL A 199 -11.74 -12.34 14.44
CA VAL A 199 -11.02 -13.07 13.40
C VAL A 199 -12.06 -13.64 12.44
N LEU A 200 -12.10 -13.12 11.21
CA LEU A 200 -13.02 -13.60 10.18
C LEU A 200 -12.79 -15.10 9.87
N PRO A 201 -13.82 -15.83 9.44
CA PRO A 201 -13.71 -17.24 9.07
C PRO A 201 -12.64 -17.50 7.99
N SER A 202 -12.13 -18.73 7.95
CA SER A 202 -11.18 -19.16 6.89
C SER A 202 -11.76 -18.91 5.49
N GLY A 203 -10.96 -18.31 4.61
CA GLY A 203 -11.38 -17.91 3.26
C GLY A 203 -12.07 -16.54 3.17
N SER A 204 -12.19 -15.83 4.29
CA SER A 204 -12.61 -14.42 4.32
C SER A 204 -11.44 -13.50 4.60
N GLU A 205 -11.49 -12.31 4.02
CA GLU A 205 -10.50 -11.25 4.19
C GLU A 205 -11.21 -9.96 4.55
N ALA A 206 -10.71 -9.22 5.53
CA ALA A 206 -11.27 -7.92 5.90
C ALA A 206 -10.75 -6.83 4.98
N HIS A 207 -11.53 -5.76 4.80
CA HIS A 207 -11.10 -4.60 4.03
C HIS A 207 -9.79 -3.97 4.56
N TRP A 208 -9.54 -3.98 5.88
CA TRP A 208 -8.27 -3.50 6.44
C TRP A 208 -7.06 -4.34 6.01
N GLU A 209 -7.22 -5.63 5.74
CA GLU A 209 -6.13 -6.50 5.24
C GLU A 209 -5.78 -6.19 3.79
N VAL A 210 -6.78 -5.81 3.00
CA VAL A 210 -6.55 -5.33 1.63
C VAL A 210 -5.73 -4.04 1.67
N VAL A 211 -6.06 -3.12 2.59
CA VAL A 211 -5.31 -1.87 2.79
C VAL A 211 -3.89 -2.15 3.30
N GLU A 212 -3.72 -3.07 4.25
CA GLU A 212 -2.42 -3.54 4.75
C GLU A 212 -1.52 -3.97 3.59
N ARG A 213 -2.08 -4.79 2.70
CA ARG A 213 -1.38 -5.34 1.56
C ARG A 213 -0.96 -4.28 0.55
N ILE A 214 -1.84 -3.33 0.22
CA ILE A 214 -1.52 -2.21 -0.66
C ILE A 214 -0.33 -1.41 -0.10
N LEU A 215 -0.36 -1.07 1.18
CA LEU A 215 0.70 -0.30 1.85
C LEU A 215 2.00 -1.09 1.95
N PHE A 216 1.93 -2.40 2.22
CA PHE A 216 3.11 -3.24 2.32
C PHE A 216 3.84 -3.35 0.99
N ILE A 217 3.12 -3.59 -0.11
CA ILE A 217 3.71 -3.62 -1.47
C ILE A 217 4.31 -2.27 -1.83
N TYR A 218 3.60 -1.17 -1.52
CA TYR A 218 4.13 0.17 -1.74
C TYR A 218 5.45 0.39 -0.98
N ALA A 219 5.51 0.03 0.31
CA ALA A 219 6.72 0.20 1.11
C ALA A 219 7.90 -0.60 0.55
N LYS A 220 7.66 -1.83 0.06
CA LYS A 220 8.69 -2.68 -0.56
C LYS A 220 9.19 -2.13 -1.89
N LEU A 221 8.33 -1.54 -2.70
CA LEU A 221 8.70 -0.92 -3.98
C LEU A 221 9.42 0.43 -3.81
N ASN A 222 9.23 1.08 -2.66
CA ASN A 222 9.74 2.43 -2.41
C ASN A 222 10.61 2.47 -1.14
N PRO A 223 11.72 1.70 -1.04
CA PRO A 223 12.50 1.56 0.21
C PRO A 223 13.11 2.86 0.73
N GLY A 224 13.25 3.89 -0.13
CA GLY A 224 13.73 5.21 0.28
C GLY A 224 12.73 6.04 1.09
N ILE A 225 11.44 5.69 1.05
CA ILE A 225 10.37 6.30 1.85
C ILE A 225 9.79 5.26 2.81
N ALA A 226 9.61 4.03 2.31
CA ALA A 226 8.92 2.92 2.96
C ALA A 226 7.50 3.34 3.39
N TYR A 227 7.02 2.79 4.50
CA TYR A 227 5.78 3.21 5.13
C TYR A 227 6.04 4.35 6.12
N VAL A 228 5.16 5.36 6.10
CA VAL A 228 5.12 6.45 7.09
C VAL A 228 3.71 6.53 7.66
N GLN A 229 3.62 6.62 8.99
CA GLN A 229 2.33 6.78 9.69
C GLN A 229 1.51 7.93 9.10
N GLY A 230 0.23 7.68 8.81
CA GLY A 230 -0.68 8.60 8.12
C GLY A 230 -0.93 8.22 6.66
N MET A 231 -0.05 7.43 6.02
CA MET A 231 -0.31 6.90 4.68
C MET A 231 -1.59 6.04 4.63
N ASN A 232 -1.90 5.34 5.72
CA ASN A 232 -3.14 4.57 5.89
C ASN A 232 -4.40 5.45 5.77
N GLU A 233 -4.36 6.69 6.26
CA GLU A 233 -5.48 7.63 6.18
C GLU A 233 -5.69 8.19 4.76
N ILE A 234 -4.64 8.20 3.94
CA ILE A 234 -4.67 8.63 2.54
C ILE A 234 -5.21 7.51 1.64
N VAL A 235 -4.71 6.29 1.79
CA VAL A 235 -5.14 5.15 0.96
C VAL A 235 -6.58 4.72 1.29
N GLY A 236 -7.03 4.88 2.53
CA GLY A 236 -8.36 4.47 2.99
C GLY A 236 -9.52 5.04 2.16
N PRO A 237 -9.62 6.36 1.96
CA PRO A 237 -10.65 6.97 1.13
C PRO A 237 -10.59 6.55 -0.34
N ILE A 238 -9.39 6.34 -0.90
CA ILE A 238 -9.20 5.88 -2.29
C ILE A 238 -9.78 4.47 -2.43
N TYR A 239 -9.37 3.57 -1.53
CA TYR A 239 -9.86 2.20 -1.50
C TYR A 239 -11.38 2.15 -1.32
N TYR A 240 -11.90 2.84 -0.31
CA TYR A 240 -13.34 2.91 -0.04
C TYR A 240 -14.13 3.39 -1.27
N THR A 241 -13.64 4.41 -1.97
CA THR A 241 -14.32 4.94 -3.16
C THR A 241 -14.36 3.92 -4.30
N PHE A 242 -13.33 3.09 -4.47
CA PHE A 242 -13.27 2.13 -5.58
C PHE A 242 -14.02 0.83 -5.27
N VAL A 243 -13.95 0.34 -4.04
CA VAL A 243 -14.64 -0.90 -3.65
C VAL A 243 -16.14 -0.72 -3.44
N THR A 244 -16.61 0.52 -3.28
CA THR A 244 -18.05 0.86 -3.23
C THR A 244 -18.64 1.24 -4.59
N ASP A 245 -17.89 1.07 -5.69
CA ASP A 245 -18.37 1.34 -7.04
C ASP A 245 -19.62 0.48 -7.36
N PRO A 246 -20.65 0.97 -8.06
CA PRO A 246 -21.78 0.13 -8.46
C PRO A 246 -21.41 -0.98 -9.46
N ASN A 247 -20.37 -0.79 -10.27
CA ASN A 247 -19.92 -1.76 -11.26
C ASN A 247 -19.05 -2.86 -10.62
N THR A 248 -19.50 -4.11 -10.75
CA THR A 248 -18.84 -5.28 -10.16
C THR A 248 -17.44 -5.53 -10.71
N GLU A 249 -17.21 -5.29 -11.99
CA GLU A 249 -15.88 -5.48 -12.62
C GLU A 249 -14.85 -4.50 -12.03
N TRP A 250 -15.27 -3.26 -11.78
CA TRP A 250 -14.40 -2.25 -11.18
C TRP A 250 -14.15 -2.52 -9.70
N LYS A 251 -15.15 -3.05 -8.98
CA LYS A 251 -15.02 -3.46 -7.57
C LYS A 251 -14.03 -4.60 -7.39
N GLU A 252 -14.10 -5.62 -8.24
CA GLU A 252 -13.19 -6.77 -8.20
C GLU A 252 -11.72 -6.36 -8.26
N HIS A 253 -11.44 -5.32 -9.04
CA HIS A 253 -10.08 -4.79 -9.22
C HIS A 253 -9.77 -3.56 -8.37
N ALA A 254 -10.60 -3.23 -7.38
CA ALA A 254 -10.44 -2.03 -6.56
C ALA A 254 -9.07 -1.97 -5.87
N GLU A 255 -8.57 -3.11 -5.38
CA GLU A 255 -7.25 -3.19 -4.73
C GLU A 255 -6.11 -2.73 -5.65
N ALA A 256 -6.01 -3.31 -6.84
CA ALA A 256 -4.97 -2.99 -7.82
C ALA A 256 -5.09 -1.53 -8.30
N ASP A 257 -6.31 -1.09 -8.61
CA ASP A 257 -6.57 0.27 -9.06
C ASP A 257 -6.22 1.29 -7.95
N THR A 258 -6.54 0.99 -6.68
CA THR A 258 -6.15 1.80 -5.52
C THR A 258 -4.64 1.88 -5.39
N PHE A 259 -3.91 0.78 -5.54
CA PHE A 259 -2.45 0.77 -5.44
C PHE A 259 -1.80 1.77 -6.41
N PHE A 260 -2.21 1.79 -7.68
CA PHE A 260 -1.64 2.72 -8.65
C PHE A 260 -2.07 4.17 -8.43
N CYS A 261 -3.34 4.42 -8.11
CA CYS A 261 -3.79 5.76 -7.74
C CYS A 261 -3.05 6.31 -6.51
N PHE A 262 -2.88 5.49 -5.48
CA PHE A 262 -2.11 5.84 -4.30
C PHE A 262 -0.64 6.09 -4.63
N THR A 263 0.00 5.21 -5.43
CA THR A 263 1.40 5.37 -5.83
C THR A 263 1.63 6.68 -6.60
N ASN A 264 0.73 7.02 -7.53
CA ASN A 264 0.81 8.29 -8.25
C ASN A 264 0.67 9.49 -7.31
N LEU A 265 -0.31 9.48 -6.41
CA LEU A 265 -0.51 10.55 -5.43
C LEU A 265 0.72 10.74 -4.53
N MET A 266 1.30 9.63 -4.08
CA MET A 266 2.50 9.65 -3.24
C MET A 266 3.74 10.10 -4.00
N SER A 267 3.81 9.87 -5.32
CA SER A 267 4.92 10.37 -6.14
C SER A 267 4.93 11.90 -6.25
N GLU A 268 3.76 12.53 -6.30
CA GLU A 268 3.61 13.99 -6.33
C GLU A 268 3.83 14.64 -4.97
N ASN A 269 3.51 13.92 -3.88
CA ASN A 269 3.59 14.42 -2.50
C ASN A 269 4.76 13.83 -1.71
N ARG A 270 5.71 13.18 -2.39
CA ARG A 270 6.82 12.42 -1.80
C ARG A 270 7.58 13.23 -0.75
N ASP A 271 7.88 14.48 -1.06
CA ASP A 271 8.75 15.32 -0.24
C ASP A 271 8.15 15.58 1.16
N ASN A 272 6.82 15.52 1.30
CA ASN A 272 6.14 15.67 2.59
C ASN A 272 6.38 14.50 3.56
N PHE A 273 6.85 13.36 3.06
CA PHE A 273 7.04 12.14 3.83
C PHE A 273 8.52 11.83 4.08
N ILE A 274 9.42 12.66 3.55
CA ILE A 274 10.86 12.51 3.75
C ILE A 274 11.28 13.47 4.85
N LYS A 275 11.57 12.92 6.04
CA LYS A 275 11.96 13.70 7.22
C LYS A 275 13.11 14.68 6.95
N SER A 276 14.07 14.32 6.09
CA SER A 276 15.20 15.21 5.75
C SER A 276 14.80 16.41 4.90
N LEU A 277 13.60 16.40 4.32
CA LEU A 277 13.05 17.47 3.51
C LEU A 277 12.03 18.32 4.27
N ASP A 278 11.68 18.01 5.52
CA ASP A 278 10.60 18.68 6.27
C ASP A 278 10.74 20.22 6.26
N ASP A 279 11.95 20.73 6.47
CA ASP A 279 12.27 22.17 6.53
C ASP A 279 12.62 22.78 5.16
N SER A 280 12.60 21.99 4.09
CA SER A 280 12.86 22.47 2.73
C SER A 280 11.61 23.14 2.14
N GLN A 281 11.79 23.91 1.05
CA GLN A 281 10.69 24.59 0.36
C GLN A 281 9.63 23.63 -0.22
N CYS A 282 9.98 22.37 -0.47
CA CYS A 282 9.03 21.34 -0.90
C CYS A 282 8.50 20.47 0.25
N GLY A 283 9.04 20.67 1.46
CA GLY A 283 8.72 19.93 2.68
C GLY A 283 7.43 20.34 3.36
N ILE A 284 7.07 19.56 4.38
CA ILE A 284 5.82 19.74 5.11
C ILE A 284 5.81 21.04 5.95
N THR A 285 6.92 21.39 6.62
CA THR A 285 7.00 22.59 7.47
C THR A 285 6.74 23.85 6.65
N TYR A 286 7.42 23.98 5.51
CA TYR A 286 7.24 25.12 4.61
C TYR A 286 5.82 25.20 4.04
N LYS A 287 5.25 24.08 3.59
CA LYS A 287 3.87 24.05 3.07
C LYS A 287 2.85 24.45 4.13
N MET A 288 3.03 24.00 5.38
CA MET A 288 2.20 24.38 6.51
C MET A 288 2.28 25.88 6.79
N GLU A 289 3.49 26.44 6.85
CA GLU A 289 3.71 27.88 7.03
C GLU A 289 3.06 28.70 5.92
N SER A 290 3.22 28.28 4.66
CA SER A 290 2.59 28.94 3.51
C SER A 290 1.06 28.93 3.61
N CYS A 291 0.46 27.81 4.02
CA CYS A 291 -0.99 27.72 4.23
C CYS A 291 -1.47 28.62 5.38
N LEU A 292 -0.70 28.73 6.47
CA LEU A 292 -1.02 29.60 7.61
C LEU A 292 -0.91 31.09 7.24
N LEU A 293 0.07 31.46 6.42
CA LEU A 293 0.27 32.84 5.95
C LEU A 293 -0.80 33.31 4.97
N HIS A 294 -1.44 32.40 4.22
CA HIS A 294 -2.53 32.70 3.29
C HIS A 294 -3.93 32.55 3.91
N ALA A 295 -4.03 32.27 5.21
CA ALA A 295 -5.31 32.30 5.91
C ALA A 295 -5.88 33.73 5.93
N PRO A 296 -7.15 33.95 5.55
CA PRO A 296 -7.73 35.28 5.45
C PRO A 296 -7.86 35.88 6.86
N GLY A 297 -6.93 36.76 7.25
CA GLY A 297 -7.05 37.51 8.51
C GLY A 297 -5.75 37.99 9.17
N GLN A 298 -4.56 37.54 8.75
CA GLN A 298 -3.31 38.02 9.36
C GLN A 298 -2.47 38.81 8.35
N ARG A 299 -2.20 40.09 8.68
CA ARG A 299 -1.22 40.90 7.94
C ARG A 299 0.17 40.26 8.13
N PRO A 300 1.02 40.22 7.10
CA PRO A 300 2.38 39.72 7.26
C PRO A 300 3.17 40.67 8.16
N SER A 301 3.59 40.20 9.33
CA SER A 301 4.73 40.78 10.03
C SER A 301 6.00 40.33 9.31
N ALA A 302 6.84 41.31 8.95
CA ALA A 302 8.04 41.16 8.14
C ALA A 302 8.83 39.87 8.45
N LEU A 303 9.06 39.06 7.41
CA LEU A 303 10.07 38.00 7.40
C LEU A 303 11.46 38.62 7.70
N PRO A 304 12.29 38.03 8.57
CA PRO A 304 13.70 38.36 8.61
C PRO A 304 14.34 37.89 7.30
N GLN A 305 15.06 38.78 6.62
CA GLN A 305 15.95 38.39 5.54
C GLN A 305 17.04 37.46 6.10
N ALA A 306 16.89 36.15 5.90
CA ALA A 306 17.98 35.21 6.11
C ALA A 306 18.91 35.26 4.90
N GLY A 307 20.15 35.67 5.15
CA GLY A 307 21.20 35.84 4.16
C GLY A 307 21.50 34.57 3.39
N GLY A 308 21.95 34.76 2.15
CA GLY A 308 22.29 33.70 1.23
C GLY A 308 23.30 32.72 1.81
N ALA A 309 22.88 31.47 1.89
CA ALA A 309 23.76 30.33 1.69
C ALA A 309 23.16 29.54 0.52
N GLU A 310 23.67 29.79 -0.68
CA GLU A 310 23.55 28.85 -1.79
C GLU A 310 24.27 27.57 -1.38
N HIS A 311 23.59 26.69 -0.66
CA HIS A 311 23.92 25.28 -0.68
C HIS A 311 23.22 24.70 -1.90
N GLN A 312 24.02 24.42 -2.93
CA GLN A 312 23.64 23.48 -3.98
C GLN A 312 23.28 22.15 -3.30
N ALA A 313 22.00 22.01 -2.93
CA ALA A 313 21.43 20.70 -2.67
C ALA A 313 21.47 19.99 -4.01
N SER A 314 22.47 19.13 -4.19
CA SER A 314 22.40 18.10 -5.22
C SER A 314 21.16 17.27 -4.91
N VAL A 315 20.07 17.57 -5.62
CA VAL A 315 18.86 16.77 -5.63
C VAL A 315 19.29 15.42 -6.17
N LEU A 316 19.59 14.49 -5.27
CA LEU A 316 19.60 13.08 -5.59
C LEU A 316 18.16 12.72 -5.91
N HIS A 317 17.78 12.91 -7.17
CA HIS A 317 16.63 12.27 -7.77
C HIS A 317 16.85 10.76 -7.63
N LEU A 318 16.44 10.18 -6.50
CA LEU A 318 16.30 8.73 -6.39
C LEU A 318 15.12 8.37 -7.28
N PRO A 319 15.33 7.60 -8.37
CA PRO A 319 14.25 7.20 -9.24
C PRO A 319 13.33 6.26 -8.44
N LEU A 320 12.09 6.70 -8.22
CA LEU A 320 11.01 5.74 -7.98
C LEU A 320 10.68 5.11 -9.31
N ALA A 321 10.28 3.83 -9.29
CA ALA A 321 9.84 3.12 -10.47
C ALA A 321 8.63 3.83 -11.08
N HIS A 322 8.85 4.68 -12.08
CA HIS A 322 7.77 5.22 -12.91
C HIS A 322 7.20 4.04 -13.72
N PRO A 323 5.88 3.73 -13.62
CA PRO A 323 5.28 2.64 -14.39
C PRO A 323 5.37 2.83 -15.91
N ALA A 324 5.66 4.06 -16.37
CA ALA A 324 5.74 4.41 -17.78
C ALA A 324 7.04 3.98 -18.49
N ALA A 325 8.11 3.60 -17.77
CA ALA A 325 9.44 3.42 -18.35
C ALA A 325 9.94 1.95 -18.46
N LEU A 326 9.17 0.93 -18.06
CA LEU A 326 9.58 -0.48 -18.15
C LEU A 326 9.10 -1.21 -19.42
N ALA A 327 8.72 -0.47 -20.46
CA ALA A 327 8.46 -1.04 -21.79
C ALA A 327 9.76 -1.18 -22.59
N GLY A 328 10.64 -2.09 -22.17
CA GLY A 328 11.90 -2.32 -22.89
C GLY A 328 12.86 -3.29 -22.20
N VAL A 329 12.46 -4.55 -22.04
CA VAL A 329 13.43 -5.63 -21.75
C VAL A 329 13.96 -6.16 -23.09
N PRO A 330 15.28 -6.13 -23.36
CA PRO A 330 15.86 -6.77 -24.53
C PRO A 330 15.80 -8.29 -24.39
N ALA A 331 15.46 -8.96 -25.49
CA ALA A 331 15.42 -10.40 -25.60
C ALA A 331 16.72 -11.05 -25.11
N ALA A 332 16.57 -12.09 -24.28
CA ALA A 332 17.64 -12.93 -23.79
C ALA A 332 18.54 -13.44 -24.94
N ARG A 333 19.83 -13.12 -24.88
CA ARG A 333 20.86 -13.76 -25.71
C ARG A 333 20.96 -15.23 -25.30
N ARG A 334 20.59 -16.12 -26.22
CA ARG A 334 20.93 -17.55 -26.16
C ARG A 334 22.46 -17.69 -26.18
N HIS A 335 23.05 -18.25 -25.13
CA HIS A 335 24.40 -18.81 -25.21
C HIS A 335 24.33 -20.20 -25.85
N PRO A 336 25.20 -20.52 -26.82
CA PRO A 336 25.20 -21.83 -27.47
C PRO A 336 25.90 -22.88 -26.63
N HIS A 337 25.40 -24.11 -26.77
CA HIS A 337 25.88 -25.36 -26.23
C HIS A 337 27.41 -25.56 -26.43
N LEU A 338 28.13 -25.83 -25.35
CA LEU A 338 29.43 -26.51 -25.41
C LEU A 338 29.17 -28.02 -25.44
N GLY A 339 29.50 -28.62 -26.57
CA GLY A 339 29.45 -30.06 -26.79
C GLY A 339 30.50 -30.80 -25.98
N HIS A 340 30.07 -31.89 -25.38
CA HIS A 340 30.93 -33.01 -24.98
C HIS A 340 31.74 -33.51 -26.19
N ALA A 341 33.06 -33.54 -26.06
CA ALA A 341 33.92 -34.38 -26.88
C ALA A 341 34.63 -35.38 -25.97
N VAL A 342 34.31 -36.64 -26.23
CA VAL A 342 35.00 -37.85 -25.79
C VAL A 342 36.39 -37.88 -26.41
N LEU A 343 37.42 -38.12 -25.60
CA LEU A 343 38.45 -39.17 -25.76
C LEU A 343 39.37 -39.18 -24.54
#